data_AF-A0A952LDS3-F1
#
_entry.id   AF-A0A952LDS3-F1
#
_cell.length_a   1.000
_cell.length_b   1.000
_cell.length_c   1.000
_cell.angle_alpha   90.00
_cell.angle_beta   90.00
_cell.angle_gamma   90.00
#
_symmetry.space_group_name_H-M   'P 1'
#
loop_
_entity.id
_entity.type
_entity.pdbx_description
1 polymer ?
#
loop_
_entity_poly.entity_id
_entity_poly.type
_entity_poly.pdbx_seq_one_letter_code
_entity_poly.pdbx_strand_id
1 'polypeptide(L)'
;MDESKKDAVINHYLNKFNILPTQLNPKEREFLESLTEKYELQDIIEAINLLDKRPKSLKNLEKELIRHLKDLSLVKHKEIENNLQIKPSENKETSKPKTKVLNSKSSLPEKWSLLFDKYSIPESIVNISKLEMLNDYLKNVYLSDLVADYLLKNLSPEKLSKYIKKAEKHFSNINLTESEKEEAYKIYIKYLIKKDLKILF
;
A
#
# COMPACT_ATOMS: atom_id res chain seq x y z
N MET A 1 -13.87 17.81 -2.34
CA MET A 1 -12.79 16.98 -2.92
C MET A 1 -13.32 15.68 -3.55
N ASP A 2 -14.51 15.16 -3.18
CA ASP A 2 -15.08 13.95 -3.81
C ASP A 2 -15.77 14.17 -5.16
N GLU A 3 -16.39 15.34 -5.39
CA GLU A 3 -17.10 15.62 -6.66
C GLU A 3 -16.16 15.61 -7.87
N SER A 4 -14.93 16.11 -7.74
CA SER A 4 -13.95 16.09 -8.84
C SER A 4 -13.54 14.68 -9.26
N LYS A 5 -13.52 13.71 -8.34
CA LYS A 5 -13.23 12.31 -8.67
C LYS A 5 -14.40 11.67 -9.39
N LYS A 6 -15.63 11.91 -8.92
CA LYS A 6 -16.87 11.44 -9.55
C LYS A 6 -17.00 11.97 -10.98
N ASP A 7 -16.81 13.27 -11.16
CA ASP A 7 -16.86 13.89 -12.49
C ASP A 7 -15.80 13.34 -13.45
N ALA A 8 -14.59 13.06 -12.97
CA ALA A 8 -13.54 12.46 -13.79
C ALA A 8 -13.90 11.05 -14.29
N VAL A 9 -14.47 10.21 -13.43
CA VAL A 9 -14.94 8.86 -13.81
C VAL A 9 -16.06 8.96 -14.86
N ILE A 10 -17.06 9.80 -14.61
CA ILE A 10 -18.21 9.97 -15.50
C ILE A 10 -17.76 10.51 -16.85
N ASN A 11 -16.94 11.55 -16.89
CA ASN A 11 -16.44 12.13 -18.14
C ASN A 11 -15.61 11.11 -18.92
N HIS A 12 -14.75 10.33 -18.25
CA HIS A 12 -13.96 9.29 -18.90
C HIS A 12 -14.84 8.20 -19.52
N TYR A 13 -15.86 7.74 -18.78
CA TYR A 13 -16.81 6.74 -19.26
C TYR A 13 -17.60 7.24 -20.48
N LEU A 14 -18.12 8.47 -20.42
CA LEU A 14 -18.84 9.11 -21.52
C LEU A 14 -17.97 9.26 -22.76
N ASN A 15 -16.73 9.75 -22.58
CA ASN A 15 -15.77 9.93 -23.67
C ASN A 15 -15.39 8.59 -24.32
N LYS A 16 -15.11 7.56 -23.52
CA LYS A 16 -14.72 6.25 -24.05
C LYS A 16 -15.77 5.67 -25.00
N PHE A 17 -17.05 5.82 -24.67
CA PHE A 17 -18.15 5.23 -25.43
C PHE A 17 -18.87 6.24 -26.33
N ASN A 18 -18.36 7.46 -26.46
CA ASN A 18 -18.97 8.56 -27.22
C ASN A 18 -20.46 8.76 -26.88
N ILE A 19 -20.78 8.83 -25.59
CA ILE A 19 -22.15 8.99 -25.08
C ILE A 19 -22.36 10.45 -24.64
N LEU A 20 -23.52 11.03 -24.96
CA LEU A 20 -23.89 12.33 -24.40
C LEU A 20 -24.25 12.20 -22.90
N PRO A 21 -23.92 13.19 -22.05
CA PRO A 21 -24.24 13.12 -20.62
C PRO A 21 -25.72 12.82 -20.30
N THR A 22 -26.64 13.30 -21.15
CA THR A 22 -28.09 13.11 -21.03
C THR A 22 -28.55 11.69 -21.36
N GLN A 23 -27.71 10.88 -22.02
CA GLN A 23 -28.00 9.50 -22.41
C GLN A 23 -27.43 8.47 -21.43
N LEU A 24 -26.74 8.92 -20.38
CA LEU A 24 -26.27 8.05 -19.31
C LEU A 24 -27.44 7.71 -18.38
N ASN A 25 -27.65 6.41 -18.15
CA ASN A 25 -28.71 5.99 -17.25
C ASN A 25 -28.40 6.46 -15.81
N PRO A 26 -29.37 7.04 -15.07
CA PRO A 26 -29.13 7.49 -13.70
C PRO A 26 -28.53 6.42 -12.78
N LYS A 27 -28.97 5.16 -12.90
CA LYS A 27 -28.41 4.06 -12.10
C LYS A 27 -27.00 3.65 -12.54
N GLU A 28 -26.69 3.82 -13.82
CA GLU A 28 -25.36 3.60 -14.39
C GLU A 28 -24.39 4.67 -13.86
N ARG A 29 -24.88 5.92 -13.80
CA ARG A 29 -24.16 7.04 -13.20
C ARG A 29 -23.91 6.82 -11.71
N GLU A 30 -24.95 6.52 -10.93
CA GLU A 30 -24.82 6.21 -9.49
C GLU A 30 -23.81 5.10 -9.23
N PHE A 31 -23.85 4.02 -10.03
CA PHE A 31 -22.89 2.93 -9.93
C PHE A 31 -21.45 3.41 -10.17
N LEU A 32 -21.19 4.13 -11.27
CA LEU A 32 -19.86 4.64 -11.60
C LEU A 32 -19.34 5.61 -10.53
N GLU A 33 -20.20 6.46 -9.98
CA GLU A 33 -19.87 7.34 -8.87
C GLU A 33 -19.54 6.56 -7.59
N SER A 34 -20.29 5.50 -7.29
CA SER A 34 -20.06 4.66 -6.10
C SER A 34 -18.71 3.92 -6.14
N LEU A 35 -18.13 3.69 -7.33
CA LEU A 35 -16.79 3.10 -7.44
C LEU A 35 -15.73 3.99 -6.80
N THR A 36 -15.91 5.31 -6.83
CA THR A 36 -14.95 6.28 -6.27
C THR A 36 -14.83 6.19 -4.74
N GLU A 37 -15.81 5.59 -4.07
CA GLU A 37 -15.79 5.37 -2.61
C GLU A 37 -14.88 4.20 -2.22
N LYS A 38 -14.62 3.27 -3.15
CA LYS A 38 -13.97 1.98 -2.88
C LYS A 38 -12.66 1.77 -3.64
N TYR A 39 -12.48 2.49 -4.74
CA TYR A 39 -11.36 2.31 -5.65
C TYR A 39 -10.70 3.64 -6.00
N GLU A 40 -9.39 3.58 -6.27
CA GLU A 40 -8.66 4.73 -6.75
C GLU A 40 -9.08 5.11 -8.17
N LEU A 41 -9.07 6.41 -8.48
CA LEU A 41 -9.53 6.94 -9.77
C LEU A 41 -8.83 6.26 -10.96
N GLN A 42 -7.52 6.03 -10.85
CA GLN A 42 -6.72 5.44 -11.91
C GLN A 42 -7.14 3.99 -12.20
N ASP A 43 -7.49 3.22 -11.18
CA ASP A 43 -7.91 1.82 -11.32
C ASP A 43 -9.31 1.74 -11.94
N ILE A 44 -10.18 2.68 -11.60
CA ILE A 44 -11.50 2.81 -12.22
C ILE A 44 -11.35 3.15 -13.71
N ILE A 45 -10.51 4.13 -14.04
CA ILE A 45 -10.24 4.52 -15.43
C ILE A 45 -9.66 3.35 -16.24
N GLU A 46 -8.71 2.61 -15.67
CA GLU A 46 -8.10 1.46 -16.32
C GLU A 46 -9.10 0.32 -16.51
N ALA A 47 -9.93 0.02 -15.50
CA ALA A 47 -11.00 -0.95 -15.62
C ALA A 47 -12.04 -0.55 -16.68
N ILE A 48 -12.38 0.75 -16.78
CA ILE A 48 -13.21 1.28 -17.86
C ILE A 48 -12.51 1.07 -19.20
N ASN A 49 -11.20 1.30 -19.31
CA ASN A 49 -10.41 1.11 -20.53
C ASN A 49 -10.34 -0.35 -21.01
N LEU A 50 -10.50 -1.32 -20.11
CA LEU A 50 -10.56 -2.75 -20.45
C LEU A 50 -11.90 -3.21 -21.04
N LEU A 51 -12.95 -2.39 -20.96
CA LEU A 51 -14.24 -2.71 -21.59
C LEU A 51 -14.18 -2.53 -23.11
N ASP A 52 -14.20 -3.61 -23.89
CA ASP A 52 -14.14 -3.52 -25.36
C ASP A 52 -15.33 -2.76 -25.97
N LYS A 53 -16.52 -2.88 -25.35
CA LYS A 53 -17.78 -2.27 -25.81
C LYS A 53 -18.61 -1.82 -24.62
N ARG A 54 -19.52 -0.87 -24.85
CA ARG A 54 -20.46 -0.43 -23.81
C ARG A 54 -21.35 -1.61 -23.39
N PRO A 55 -21.38 -1.97 -22.10
CA PRO A 55 -22.28 -3.00 -21.62
C PRO A 55 -23.74 -2.59 -21.82
N LYS A 56 -24.56 -3.51 -22.34
CA LYS A 56 -25.97 -3.24 -22.68
C LYS A 56 -26.91 -3.10 -21.47
N SER A 57 -26.45 -3.52 -20.30
CA SER A 57 -27.23 -3.46 -19.06
C SER A 57 -26.33 -3.10 -17.89
N LEU A 58 -26.91 -2.44 -16.88
CA LEU A 58 -26.22 -2.12 -15.63
C LEU A 58 -25.60 -3.36 -14.98
N LYS A 59 -26.33 -4.48 -14.97
CA LYS A 59 -25.85 -5.73 -14.37
C LYS A 59 -24.58 -6.28 -15.04
N ASN A 60 -24.48 -6.12 -16.36
CA ASN A 60 -23.27 -6.51 -17.10
C ASN A 60 -22.13 -5.52 -16.87
N LEU A 61 -22.44 -4.23 -16.81
CA LEU A 61 -21.47 -3.19 -16.47
C LEU A 61 -20.86 -3.45 -15.09
N GLU A 62 -21.70 -3.66 -14.07
CA GLU A 62 -21.26 -3.99 -12.71
C GLU A 62 -20.36 -5.22 -12.69
N LYS A 63 -20.81 -6.31 -13.33
CA LYS A 63 -20.08 -7.58 -13.35
C LYS A 63 -18.72 -7.44 -14.02
N GLU A 64 -18.64 -6.77 -15.17
CA GLU A 64 -17.38 -6.61 -15.92
C GLU A 64 -16.44 -5.63 -15.23
N LEU A 65 -16.91 -4.46 -14.78
CA LEU A 65 -16.07 -3.48 -14.07
C LEU A 65 -15.53 -4.05 -12.77
N ILE A 66 -16.36 -4.71 -11.95
CA ILE A 66 -15.89 -5.31 -10.71
C ILE A 66 -14.89 -6.43 -10.99
N ARG A 67 -15.10 -7.24 -12.04
CA ARG A 67 -14.13 -8.26 -12.46
C ARG A 67 -12.79 -7.61 -12.82
N HIS A 68 -12.79 -6.60 -13.69
CA HIS A 68 -11.57 -5.91 -14.11
C HIS A 68 -10.86 -5.22 -12.93
N LEU A 69 -11.59 -4.59 -12.02
CA LEU A 69 -11.03 -4.00 -10.80
C LEU A 69 -10.39 -5.05 -9.88
N LYS A 70 -11.02 -6.22 -9.74
CA LYS A 70 -10.43 -7.35 -9.00
C LYS A 70 -9.19 -7.92 -9.69
N ASP A 71 -9.24 -8.08 -11.00
CA ASP A 71 -8.11 -8.57 -11.79
C ASP A 71 -6.93 -7.60 -11.72
N LEU A 72 -7.17 -6.30 -11.83
CA LEU A 72 -6.14 -5.26 -11.66
C LEU A 72 -5.56 -5.28 -10.23
N SER A 73 -6.40 -5.47 -9.22
CA SER A 73 -5.93 -5.64 -7.83
C SER A 73 -5.06 -6.90 -7.68
N LEU A 74 -5.42 -8.00 -8.33
CA LEU A 74 -4.68 -9.27 -8.31
C LEU A 74 -3.37 -9.19 -9.09
N VAL A 75 -3.36 -8.49 -10.24
CA VAL A 75 -2.14 -8.25 -11.04
C VAL A 75 -1.19 -7.38 -10.26
N LYS A 76 -1.65 -6.30 -9.62
CA LYS A 76 -0.81 -5.51 -8.70
C LYS A 76 -0.24 -6.35 -7.57
N HIS A 77 -1.05 -7.24 -6.96
CA HIS A 77 -0.55 -8.18 -5.95
C HIS A 77 0.52 -9.15 -6.49
N LYS A 78 0.30 -9.74 -7.67
CA LYS A 78 1.25 -10.66 -8.31
C LYS A 78 2.51 -9.99 -8.83
N GLU A 79 2.42 -8.77 -9.35
CA GLU A 79 3.59 -7.97 -9.75
C GLU A 79 4.41 -7.58 -8.52
N ILE A 80 3.78 -7.25 -7.40
CA ILE A 80 4.47 -7.02 -6.12
C ILE A 80 5.16 -8.32 -5.65
N GLU A 81 4.48 -9.47 -5.70
CA GLU A 81 5.06 -10.77 -5.31
C GLU A 81 6.19 -11.25 -6.24
N ASN A 82 6.03 -11.10 -7.57
CA ASN A 82 7.06 -11.48 -8.53
C ASN A 82 8.28 -10.55 -8.48
N ASN A 83 8.08 -9.25 -8.28
CA ASN A 83 9.18 -8.31 -8.07
C ASN A 83 9.90 -8.52 -6.72
N LEU A 84 9.27 -9.22 -5.77
CA LEU A 84 9.90 -9.68 -4.52
C LEU A 84 10.66 -11.02 -4.67
N GLN A 85 10.41 -11.80 -5.74
CA GLN A 85 11.03 -13.13 -5.96
C GLN A 85 12.21 -13.13 -6.94
N ILE A 86 12.42 -12.09 -7.76
CA ILE A 86 13.58 -12.04 -8.67
C ILE A 86 14.79 -11.42 -7.96
N LYS A 87 15.54 -12.28 -7.24
CA LYS A 87 17.01 -12.39 -7.32
C LYS A 87 17.49 -13.61 -6.52
N PRO A 88 18.01 -14.66 -7.17
CA PRO A 88 18.95 -15.56 -6.52
C PRO A 88 20.34 -14.91 -6.49
N SER A 89 21.00 -15.08 -5.34
CA SER A 89 22.43 -14.83 -5.15
C SER A 89 23.29 -15.61 -6.14
N GLU A 90 24.25 -14.94 -6.77
CA GLU A 90 25.51 -15.57 -7.16
C GLU A 90 26.63 -15.01 -6.27
N ASN A 91 27.19 -15.90 -5.45
CA ASN A 91 28.45 -15.68 -4.75
C ASN A 91 29.59 -15.61 -5.77
N LYS A 92 30.33 -14.50 -5.76
CA LYS A 92 31.76 -14.51 -5.99
C LYS A 92 32.45 -13.76 -4.86
N GLU A 93 33.23 -14.50 -4.09
CA GLU A 93 34.23 -14.00 -3.17
C GLU A 93 35.25 -13.08 -3.87
N THR A 94 35.90 -12.27 -3.03
CA THR A 94 37.05 -11.39 -3.28
C THR A 94 36.77 -10.04 -3.95
N SER A 95 36.65 -9.02 -3.12
CA SER A 95 37.78 -8.18 -2.67
C SER A 95 37.18 -6.89 -2.10
N LYS A 96 37.63 -6.48 -0.90
CA LYS A 96 37.24 -5.19 -0.31
C LYS A 96 37.46 -4.07 -1.34
N PRO A 97 36.43 -3.37 -1.83
CA PRO A 97 36.64 -2.08 -2.45
C PRO A 97 36.69 -1.05 -1.32
N LYS A 98 37.78 -0.29 -1.28
CA LYS A 98 37.91 0.91 -0.46
C LYS A 98 36.63 1.73 -0.60
N THR A 99 36.00 2.02 0.53
CA THR A 99 34.83 2.89 0.64
C THR A 99 35.18 4.24 0.01
N LYS A 100 34.76 4.46 -1.24
CA LYS A 100 34.59 5.81 -1.76
C LYS A 100 33.38 6.36 -1.04
N VAL A 101 33.66 7.24 -0.08
CA VAL A 101 32.69 8.20 0.46
C VAL A 101 32.17 9.00 -0.74
N LEU A 102 31.06 8.54 -1.31
CA LEU A 102 30.23 9.39 -2.15
C LEU A 102 29.17 9.96 -1.23
N ASN A 103 29.17 11.29 -1.09
CA ASN A 103 28.09 12.04 -0.47
C ASN A 103 26.77 11.77 -1.23
N SER A 104 26.06 10.69 -0.91
CA SER A 104 24.66 10.54 -1.30
C SER A 104 23.85 11.34 -0.30
N LYS A 105 23.28 12.46 -0.75
CA LYS A 105 22.16 13.08 -0.02
C LYS A 105 21.11 11.98 0.17
N SER A 106 20.76 11.68 1.42
CA SER A 106 19.68 10.73 1.74
C SER A 106 18.43 11.15 0.95
N SER A 107 17.81 10.20 0.28
CA SER A 107 16.56 10.43 -0.47
C SER A 107 15.35 10.52 0.46
N LEU A 108 15.55 10.19 1.74
CA LEU A 108 14.53 10.26 2.77
C LEU A 108 14.41 11.67 3.34
N PRO A 109 13.22 12.08 3.81
CA PRO A 109 13.09 13.27 4.63
C PRO A 109 13.96 13.14 5.88
N GLU A 110 14.58 14.24 6.31
CA GLU A 110 15.59 14.28 7.38
C GLU A 110 15.16 13.57 8.68
N LYS A 111 13.90 13.74 9.11
CA LYS A 111 13.34 13.07 10.29
C LYS A 111 13.45 11.54 10.18
N TRP A 112 13.24 10.99 8.99
CA TRP A 112 13.30 9.55 8.74
C TRP A 112 14.73 9.07 8.61
N SER A 113 15.62 9.81 7.94
CA SER A 113 17.05 9.48 7.86
C SER A 113 17.66 9.34 9.26
N LEU A 114 17.40 10.31 10.16
CA LEU A 114 17.87 10.25 11.55
C LEU A 114 17.35 9.03 12.31
N LEU A 115 16.11 8.62 12.04
CA LEU A 115 15.52 7.44 12.66
C LEU A 115 16.14 6.16 12.10
N PHE A 116 16.35 6.09 10.79
CA PHE A 116 17.00 4.96 10.14
C PHE A 116 18.42 4.76 10.69
N ASP A 117 19.21 5.83 10.79
CA ASP A 117 20.56 5.78 11.36
C ASP A 117 20.54 5.31 12.83
N LYS A 118 19.68 5.91 13.66
CA LYS A 118 19.57 5.58 15.09
C LYS A 118 19.26 4.11 15.34
N TYR A 119 18.47 3.50 14.48
CA TYR A 119 18.06 2.09 14.59
C TYR A 119 18.81 1.17 13.63
N SER A 120 19.83 1.69 12.92
CA SER A 120 20.61 0.96 11.92
C SER A 120 19.75 0.27 10.87
N ILE A 121 18.66 0.92 10.47
CA ILE A 121 17.73 0.44 9.45
C ILE A 121 18.34 0.77 8.09
N PRO A 122 18.55 -0.22 7.21
CA PRO A 122 19.13 0.05 5.90
C PRO A 122 18.11 0.75 5.00
N GLU A 123 18.50 1.86 4.37
CA GLU A 123 17.63 2.59 3.42
C GLU A 123 17.16 1.71 2.25
N SER A 124 17.85 0.60 1.95
CA SER A 124 17.49 -0.34 0.89
C SER A 124 16.15 -1.05 1.10
N ILE A 125 15.56 -1.02 2.31
CA ILE A 125 14.19 -1.52 2.53
C ILE A 125 13.13 -0.60 1.92
N VAL A 126 13.51 0.64 1.58
CA VAL A 126 12.61 1.63 1.03
C VAL A 126 12.57 1.47 -0.48
N ASN A 127 11.38 1.23 -1.02
CA ASN A 127 11.15 1.34 -2.45
C ASN A 127 11.02 2.83 -2.80
N ILE A 128 12.11 3.42 -3.30
CA ILE A 128 12.19 4.85 -3.63
C ILE A 128 11.13 5.24 -4.68
N SER A 129 10.96 4.43 -5.73
CA SER A 129 9.93 4.66 -6.76
C SER A 129 8.53 4.74 -6.14
N LYS A 130 8.19 3.82 -5.23
CA LYS A 130 6.92 3.87 -4.51
C LYS A 130 6.83 5.12 -3.64
N LEU A 131 7.88 5.46 -2.90
CA LEU A 131 7.91 6.61 -2.00
C LEU A 131 7.67 7.93 -2.76
N GLU A 132 8.27 8.09 -3.94
CA GLU A 132 8.16 9.29 -4.78
C GLU A 132 6.73 9.51 -5.33
N MET A 133 5.98 8.42 -5.57
CA MET A 133 4.60 8.49 -6.07
C MET A 133 3.56 8.85 -4.99
N LEU A 134 3.90 8.71 -3.71
CA LEU A 134 2.97 8.96 -2.60
C LEU A 134 2.91 10.45 -2.25
N ASN A 135 1.77 10.91 -1.73
CA ASN A 135 1.69 12.22 -1.08
C ASN A 135 2.35 12.18 0.31
N ASP A 136 2.60 13.34 0.92
CA ASP A 136 3.36 13.41 2.18
C ASP A 136 2.73 12.63 3.34
N TYR A 137 1.39 12.59 3.43
CA TYR A 137 0.70 11.77 4.43
C TYR A 137 1.00 10.28 4.21
N LEU A 138 0.77 9.78 2.99
CA LEU A 138 0.99 8.38 2.63
C LEU A 138 2.47 7.97 2.68
N LYS A 139 3.41 8.88 2.39
CA LYS A 139 4.85 8.65 2.59
C LYS A 139 5.14 8.35 4.05
N ASN A 140 4.57 9.13 4.97
CA ASN A 140 4.77 8.94 6.40
C ASN A 140 4.13 7.63 6.90
N VAL A 141 2.95 7.27 6.41
CA VAL A 141 2.31 5.97 6.69
C VAL A 141 3.22 4.83 6.22
N TYR A 142 3.68 4.89 4.96
CA TYR A 142 4.53 3.87 4.35
C TYR A 142 5.87 3.69 5.10
N LEU A 143 6.56 4.79 5.39
CA LEU A 143 7.82 4.75 6.14
C LEU A 143 7.61 4.27 7.59
N SER A 144 6.50 4.65 8.22
CA SER A 144 6.13 4.19 9.56
C SER A 144 5.94 2.68 9.61
N ASP A 145 5.19 2.13 8.64
CA ASP A 145 4.99 0.68 8.52
C ASP A 145 6.31 -0.06 8.26
N LEU A 146 7.12 0.42 7.33
CA LEU A 146 8.43 -0.19 7.04
C LEU A 146 9.32 -0.26 8.28
N VAL A 147 9.40 0.85 9.03
CA VAL A 147 10.19 0.92 10.27
C VAL A 147 9.65 -0.05 11.31
N ALA A 148 8.33 -0.08 11.52
CA ALA A 148 7.71 -0.98 12.49
C ALA A 148 7.95 -2.46 12.14
N ASP A 149 7.84 -2.80 10.86
CA ASP A 149 8.05 -4.16 10.35
C ASP A 149 9.51 -4.59 10.49
N TYR A 150 10.44 -3.70 10.15
CA TYR A 150 11.86 -3.97 10.30
C TYR A 150 12.22 -4.18 11.77
N LEU A 151 11.75 -3.29 12.65
CA LEU A 151 12.04 -3.38 14.08
C LEU A 151 11.39 -4.61 14.72
N LEU A 152 10.16 -4.97 14.35
CA LEU A 152 9.54 -6.20 14.84
C LEU A 152 10.42 -7.44 14.59
N LYS A 153 11.10 -7.49 13.44
CA LYS A 153 11.98 -8.60 13.06
C LYS A 153 13.38 -8.53 13.67
N ASN A 154 13.88 -7.34 14.00
CA ASN A 154 15.29 -7.12 14.36
C ASN A 154 15.52 -6.55 15.76
N LEU A 155 14.46 -6.27 16.53
CA LEU A 155 14.59 -5.86 17.93
C LEU A 155 15.24 -6.98 18.74
N SER A 156 16.04 -6.58 19.74
CA SER A 156 16.58 -7.56 20.69
C SER A 156 15.45 -8.34 21.39
N PRO A 157 15.66 -9.63 21.71
CA PRO A 157 14.64 -10.46 22.35
C PRO A 157 14.05 -9.83 23.62
N GLU A 158 14.87 -9.12 24.40
CA GLU A 158 14.45 -8.40 25.60
C GLU A 158 13.46 -7.27 25.30
N LYS A 159 13.71 -6.47 24.27
CA LYS A 159 12.81 -5.37 23.88
C LYS A 159 11.53 -5.93 23.25
N LEU A 160 11.65 -6.95 22.41
CA LEU A 160 10.51 -7.62 21.79
C LEU A 160 9.59 -8.25 22.84
N SER A 161 10.16 -8.94 23.83
CA SER A 161 9.40 -9.54 24.95
C SER A 161 8.57 -8.50 25.71
N LYS A 162 9.08 -7.27 25.90
CA LYS A 162 8.30 -6.18 26.52
C LYS A 162 7.07 -5.80 25.71
N TYR A 163 7.17 -5.78 24.38
CA TYR A 163 6.01 -5.51 23.52
C TYR A 163 5.02 -6.68 23.51
N ILE A 164 5.51 -7.92 23.44
CA ILE A 164 4.66 -9.13 23.50
C ILE A 164 3.84 -9.14 24.79
N LYS A 165 4.46 -8.92 25.96
CA LYS A 165 3.74 -8.86 27.24
C LYS A 165 2.67 -7.76 27.28
N LYS A 166 2.93 -6.60 26.67
CA LYS A 166 1.94 -5.53 26.53
C LYS A 166 0.78 -5.94 25.63
N ALA A 167 1.06 -6.66 24.54
CA ALA A 167 0.05 -7.20 23.62
C ALA A 167 -0.81 -8.27 24.29
N GLU A 168 -0.20 -9.24 24.94
CA GLU A 168 -0.89 -10.29 25.70
C GLU A 168 -1.83 -9.71 26.76
N LYS A 169 -1.37 -8.69 27.50
CA LYS A 169 -2.24 -7.99 28.46
C LYS A 169 -3.43 -7.31 27.78
N HIS A 170 -3.21 -6.68 26.62
CA HIS A 170 -4.26 -5.99 25.87
C HIS A 170 -5.35 -6.94 25.38
N PHE A 171 -4.97 -8.13 24.91
CA PHE A 171 -5.89 -9.14 24.36
C PHE A 171 -6.32 -10.22 25.36
N SER A 172 -5.89 -10.13 26.62
CA SER A 172 -6.14 -11.14 27.67
C SER A 172 -7.61 -11.55 27.83
N ASN A 173 -8.54 -10.63 27.55
CA ASN A 173 -9.98 -10.84 27.68
C ASN A 173 -10.71 -10.99 26.34
N ILE A 174 -9.98 -11.09 25.22
CA ILE A 174 -10.56 -11.18 23.88
C ILE A 174 -10.48 -12.62 23.41
N ASN A 175 -11.65 -13.19 23.06
CA ASN A 175 -11.75 -14.57 22.63
C ASN A 175 -11.47 -14.69 21.12
N LEU A 176 -10.18 -14.71 20.76
CA LEU A 176 -9.69 -14.89 19.40
C LEU A 176 -9.22 -16.33 19.16
N THR A 177 -9.37 -16.82 17.93
CA THR A 177 -8.72 -18.05 17.47
C THR A 177 -7.19 -17.88 17.41
N GLU A 178 -6.46 -18.98 17.30
CA GLU A 178 -4.99 -18.94 17.37
C GLU A 178 -4.35 -18.14 16.23
N SER A 179 -4.87 -18.24 14.99
CA SER A 179 -4.39 -17.43 13.87
C SER A 179 -4.72 -15.94 14.03
N GLU A 180 -5.93 -15.63 14.50
CA GLU A 180 -6.34 -14.25 14.78
C GLU A 180 -5.52 -13.62 15.89
N LYS A 181 -5.13 -14.39 16.92
CA LYS A 181 -4.24 -13.93 17.99
C LYS A 181 -2.87 -13.56 17.44
N GLU A 182 -2.28 -14.40 16.59
CA GLU A 182 -0.96 -14.14 16.03
C GLU A 182 -0.94 -12.86 15.19
N GLU A 183 -1.95 -12.68 14.33
CA GLU A 183 -2.08 -11.49 13.49
C GLU A 183 -2.39 -10.24 14.32
N ALA A 184 -3.34 -10.32 15.27
CA ALA A 184 -3.67 -9.22 16.16
C ALA A 184 -2.46 -8.78 17.01
N TYR A 185 -1.65 -9.73 17.49
CA TYR A 185 -0.44 -9.44 18.25
C TYR A 185 0.58 -8.73 17.37
N LYS A 186 0.82 -9.20 16.14
CA LYS A 186 1.72 -8.54 15.20
C LYS A 186 1.27 -7.10 14.93
N ILE A 187 -0.01 -6.88 14.63
CA ILE A 187 -0.57 -5.55 14.37
C ILE A 187 -0.39 -4.64 15.59
N TYR A 188 -0.74 -5.13 16.79
CA TYR A 188 -0.66 -4.32 18.00
C TYR A 188 0.78 -4.02 18.42
N ILE A 189 1.71 -4.97 18.26
CA ILE A 189 3.13 -4.73 18.53
C ILE A 189 3.69 -3.67 17.57
N LYS A 190 3.36 -3.73 16.27
CA LYS A 190 3.73 -2.68 15.30
C LYS A 190 3.19 -1.32 15.76
N TYR A 191 1.93 -1.25 16.17
CA TYR A 191 1.34 -0.02 16.73
C TYR A 191 2.11 0.49 17.96
N LEU A 192 2.48 -0.39 18.90
CA LEU A 192 3.27 0.00 20.08
C LEU A 192 4.65 0.53 19.71
N ILE A 193 5.33 -0.09 18.74
CA ILE A 193 6.62 0.39 18.22
C ILE A 193 6.46 1.80 17.62
N LYS A 194 5.46 1.98 16.74
CA LYS A 194 5.18 3.29 16.13
C LYS A 194 4.87 4.36 17.19
N LYS A 195 4.11 3.98 18.22
CA LYS A 195 3.76 4.86 19.35
C LYS A 195 4.99 5.29 20.13
N ASP A 196 5.84 4.34 20.54
CA ASP A 196 7.05 4.62 21.32
C ASP A 196 8.05 5.48 20.54
N LEU A 197 8.06 5.36 19.21
CA LEU A 197 8.89 6.16 18.30
C LEU A 197 8.26 7.49 17.83
N LYS A 198 7.02 7.79 18.20
CA LYS A 198 6.27 8.98 17.76
C LYS A 198 6.16 9.10 16.23
N ILE A 199 5.88 7.97 15.58
CA ILE A 199 5.67 7.84 14.13
C ILE A 199 4.29 7.25 13.81
N LEU A 200 3.29 7.48 14.66
CA LEU A 200 1.90 7.12 14.38
C LEU A 200 1.38 8.02 13.25
N PHE A 201 1.18 7.43 12.06
CA PHE A 201 0.64 8.05 10.87
C PHE A 201 -0.40 7.12 10.27
#